data_AF-A0A3B9QL50-F1
#
_entry.id   AF-A0A3B9QL50-F1
#
_cell.length_a   1.000
_cell.length_b   1.000
_cell.length_c   1.000
_cell.angle_alpha   90.00
_cell.angle_beta   90.00
_cell.angle_gamma   90.00
#
_symmetry.space_group_name_H-M   'P 1'
#
loop_
_entity.id
_entity.type
_entity.pdbx_description
1 polymer ?
#
loop_
_entity_poly.entity_id
_entity_poly.type
_entity_poly.pdbx_seq_one_letter_code
_entity_poly.pdbx_strand_id
1 'polypeptide(L)'
;MTDFNSLNGPIRQIPGTQNSREPIPDLDAEPLWMKYSTICPAPAGAVLIRDPRTWHGGTPNLSKELRAIPNVEYYAPWFHEPMARSMPRNIYESLSDHAQQICRYIVTDEKINGSIRGDLGGTPNLLRTR
;
A
#
# COMPACT_ATOMS: atom_id res chain seq x y z
N MET A 1 -6.38 2.49 14.24
CA MET A 1 -6.47 1.37 13.27
C MET A 1 -7.85 0.74 13.38
N THR A 2 -8.36 0.10 12.33
CA THR A 2 -9.72 -0.48 12.29
C THR A 2 -9.65 -1.95 11.87
N ASP A 3 -10.65 -2.74 12.29
CA ASP A 3 -10.78 -4.14 11.90
C ASP A 3 -10.99 -4.27 10.39
N PHE A 4 -10.56 -5.36 9.76
CA PHE A 4 -10.95 -5.70 8.40
C PHE A 4 -12.14 -6.65 8.47
N ASN A 5 -13.26 -6.25 7.89
CA ASN A 5 -14.46 -7.06 7.75
C ASN A 5 -14.87 -7.11 6.27
N SER A 6 -15.92 -7.86 5.94
CA SER A 6 -16.36 -8.05 4.55
C SER A 6 -16.92 -6.77 3.88
N LEU A 7 -17.26 -5.74 4.65
CA LEU A 7 -17.93 -4.53 4.16
C LEU A 7 -16.98 -3.34 4.01
N ASN A 8 -15.90 -3.27 4.79
CA ASN A 8 -15.05 -2.08 4.82
C ASN A 8 -13.89 -2.08 3.81
N GLY A 9 -14.07 -2.85 2.73
CA GLY A 9 -13.14 -2.93 1.63
C GLY A 9 -11.88 -3.75 1.92
N PRO A 10 -11.95 -4.93 2.56
CA PRO A 10 -10.77 -5.72 2.94
C PRO A 10 -9.86 -5.97 1.74
N ILE A 11 -8.54 -5.95 1.96
CA ILE A 11 -7.58 -6.13 0.85
C ILE A 11 -7.77 -7.52 0.24
N ARG A 12 -7.73 -7.61 -1.10
CA ARG A 12 -7.66 -8.89 -1.81
C ARG A 12 -6.22 -9.36 -1.92
N GLN A 13 -6.02 -10.65 -1.73
CA GLN A 13 -4.73 -11.32 -1.88
C GLN A 13 -4.99 -12.65 -2.56
N ILE A 14 -4.27 -12.97 -3.64
CA ILE A 14 -4.37 -14.27 -4.31
C ILE A 14 -3.19 -15.14 -3.92
N PRO A 15 -3.33 -16.08 -2.95
CA PRO A 15 -2.19 -16.81 -2.40
C PRO A 15 -1.45 -17.63 -3.47
N GLY A 16 -0.12 -17.65 -3.38
CA GLY A 16 0.73 -18.47 -4.26
C GLY A 16 1.10 -17.81 -5.60
N THR A 17 0.45 -16.71 -5.97
CA THR A 17 0.68 -16.04 -7.27
C THR A 17 2.02 -15.33 -7.38
N GLN A 18 2.75 -15.13 -6.28
CA GLN A 18 4.16 -14.70 -6.30
C GLN A 18 5.08 -15.68 -7.05
N ASN A 19 4.65 -16.93 -7.21
CA ASN A 19 5.34 -17.97 -7.97
C ASN A 19 4.69 -18.23 -9.35
N SER A 20 3.61 -17.53 -9.67
CA SER A 20 2.90 -17.70 -10.94
C SER A 20 3.75 -17.17 -12.09
N ARG A 21 3.69 -17.89 -13.23
CA ARG A 21 4.22 -17.44 -14.51
C ARG A 21 3.12 -17.07 -15.50
N GLU A 22 1.87 -17.31 -15.12
CA GLU A 22 0.69 -16.94 -15.90
C GLU A 22 0.48 -15.43 -15.85
N PRO A 23 -0.15 -14.82 -16.87
CA PRO A 23 -0.57 -13.44 -16.79
C PRO A 23 -1.67 -13.26 -15.73
N ILE A 24 -1.75 -12.04 -15.18
CA ILE A 24 -2.91 -11.65 -14.36
C ILE A 24 -4.17 -11.72 -15.25
N PRO A 25 -5.24 -12.41 -14.83
CA PRO A 25 -6.46 -12.50 -15.63
C PRO A 25 -7.15 -11.14 -15.76
N ASP A 26 -7.81 -10.92 -16.90
CA ASP A 26 -8.72 -9.80 -17.08
C ASP A 26 -9.96 -9.94 -16.17
N LEU A 27 -10.65 -8.82 -15.92
CA LEU A 27 -11.80 -8.76 -14.99
C LEU A 27 -12.91 -9.77 -15.32
N ASP A 28 -13.19 -9.98 -16.61
CA ASP A 28 -14.21 -10.91 -17.09
C ASP A 28 -13.77 -12.38 -16.97
N ALA A 29 -12.47 -12.64 -17.11
CA ALA A 29 -11.87 -13.97 -17.02
C ALA A 29 -11.51 -14.38 -15.57
N GLU A 30 -11.49 -13.42 -14.64
CA GLU A 30 -11.11 -13.67 -13.26
C GLU A 30 -12.11 -14.61 -12.56
N PRO A 31 -11.66 -15.77 -12.05
CA PRO A 31 -12.54 -16.75 -11.43
C PRO A 31 -13.09 -16.25 -10.08
N LEU A 32 -14.29 -16.72 -9.73
CA LEU A 32 -15.00 -16.26 -8.52
C LEU A 32 -14.18 -16.42 -7.24
N TRP A 33 -13.40 -17.49 -7.11
CA TRP A 33 -12.58 -17.69 -5.92
C TRP A 33 -11.52 -16.58 -5.77
N MET A 34 -10.95 -16.05 -6.86
CA MET A 34 -10.02 -14.92 -6.80
C MET A 34 -10.75 -13.63 -6.42
N LYS A 35 -11.95 -13.41 -6.96
CA LYS A 35 -12.81 -12.26 -6.64
C LYS A 35 -13.13 -12.20 -5.14
N TYR A 36 -13.36 -13.35 -4.52
CA TYR A 36 -13.69 -13.46 -3.10
C TYR A 36 -12.48 -13.65 -2.17
N SER A 37 -11.25 -13.78 -2.70
CA SER A 37 -10.03 -13.99 -1.92
C SER A 37 -9.61 -12.70 -1.19
N THR A 38 -10.27 -12.43 -0.07
CA THR A 38 -10.14 -11.22 0.76
C THR A 38 -9.53 -11.56 2.12
N ILE A 39 -8.73 -10.65 2.66
CA ILE A 39 -8.15 -10.76 3.99
C ILE A 39 -9.14 -10.20 5.01
N CYS A 40 -10.11 -11.04 5.42
CA CYS A 40 -11.02 -10.78 6.53
C CYS A 40 -11.61 -12.09 7.08
N PRO A 41 -11.98 -12.14 8.38
CA PRO A 41 -11.79 -11.08 9.36
C PRO A 41 -10.33 -10.92 9.78
N ALA A 42 -9.91 -9.68 10.07
CA ALA A 42 -8.63 -9.42 10.74
C ALA A 42 -8.80 -8.26 11.73
N PRO A 43 -8.38 -8.40 13.00
CA PRO A 43 -8.59 -7.36 13.99
C PRO A 43 -7.64 -6.16 13.77
N ALA A 44 -8.03 -4.99 14.25
CA ALA A 44 -7.17 -3.82 14.33
C ALA A 44 -5.88 -4.18 15.08
N GLY A 45 -4.74 -3.90 14.45
CA GLY A 45 -3.42 -4.30 14.98
C GLY A 45 -2.81 -5.49 14.24
N ALA A 46 -3.60 -6.24 13.47
CA ALA A 46 -3.07 -7.27 12.60
C ALA A 46 -2.20 -6.66 11.48
N VAL A 47 -1.17 -7.41 11.07
CA VAL A 47 -0.26 -7.03 9.99
C VAL A 47 -0.34 -8.07 8.88
N LEU A 48 -0.52 -7.61 7.64
CA LEU A 48 -0.37 -8.43 6.44
C LEU A 48 1.04 -8.27 5.89
N ILE A 49 1.85 -9.32 5.99
CA ILE A 49 3.16 -9.39 5.33
C ILE A 49 2.94 -10.03 3.95
N ARG A 50 3.40 -9.37 2.89
CA ARG A 50 3.15 -9.77 1.51
C ARG A 50 4.38 -9.62 0.64
N ASP A 51 4.57 -10.55 -0.28
CA ASP A 51 5.49 -10.37 -1.41
C ASP A 51 4.83 -9.45 -2.45
N PRO A 52 5.53 -8.41 -2.96
CA PRO A 52 4.96 -7.45 -3.90
C PRO A 52 4.47 -8.11 -5.21
N ARG A 53 5.03 -9.27 -5.60
CA ARG A 53 4.63 -10.02 -6.81
C ARG A 53 3.31 -10.75 -6.64
N THR A 54 2.84 -10.95 -5.40
CA THR A 54 1.56 -11.62 -5.17
C THR A 54 0.43 -10.73 -5.70
N TRP A 55 -0.42 -11.28 -6.56
CA TRP A 55 -1.57 -10.55 -7.11
C TRP A 55 -2.51 -10.13 -5.99
N HIS A 56 -2.97 -8.89 -6.06
CA HIS A 56 -3.75 -8.25 -5.01
C HIS A 56 -4.51 -7.05 -5.54
N GLY A 57 -5.39 -6.52 -4.72
CA GLY A 57 -6.11 -5.28 -5.04
C GLY A 57 -6.92 -4.78 -3.86
N GLY A 58 -7.31 -3.51 -3.93
CA GLY A 58 -8.36 -2.99 -3.07
C GLY A 58 -9.72 -3.60 -3.42
N THR A 59 -10.64 -3.62 -2.46
CA THR A 59 -12.07 -3.87 -2.72
C THR A 59 -12.88 -2.63 -2.37
N PRO A 60 -14.10 -2.49 -2.93
CA PRO A 60 -14.99 -1.41 -2.57
C PRO A 60 -15.24 -1.38 -1.06
N ASN A 61 -15.06 -0.20 -0.46
CA ASN A 61 -15.51 0.05 0.90
C ASN A 61 -16.99 0.42 0.87
N LEU A 62 -17.84 -0.54 1.26
CA LEU A 62 -19.30 -0.40 1.33
C LEU A 62 -19.77 0.08 2.71
N SER A 63 -18.84 0.29 3.65
CA SER A 63 -19.14 0.87 4.95
C SER A 63 -19.24 2.40 4.87
N LYS A 64 -19.70 3.01 5.96
CA LYS A 64 -19.74 4.48 6.11
C LYS A 64 -18.50 5.05 6.79
N GLU A 65 -17.50 4.21 7.03
CA GLU A 65 -16.31 4.56 7.80
C GLU A 65 -15.06 4.60 6.92
N LEU A 66 -14.15 5.53 7.23
CA LEU A 66 -12.84 5.57 6.62
C LEU A 66 -12.01 4.37 7.09
N ARG A 67 -11.42 3.63 6.15
CA ARG A 67 -10.42 2.59 6.44
C ARG A 67 -9.02 3.06 6.06
N ALA A 68 -8.22 3.45 7.05
CA ALA A 68 -6.80 3.73 6.87
C ALA A 68 -5.99 2.42 6.84
N ILE A 69 -5.04 2.33 5.89
CA ILE A 69 -4.13 1.18 5.73
C ILE A 69 -2.70 1.73 5.66
N PRO A 70 -2.07 2.06 6.80
CA PRO A 70 -0.64 2.37 6.77
C PRO A 70 0.12 1.13 6.27
N ASN A 71 1.07 1.34 5.37
CA ASN A 71 1.93 0.30 4.85
C ASN A 71 3.39 0.76 4.88
N VAL A 72 4.29 -0.22 4.85
CA VAL A 72 5.74 -0.02 4.73
C VAL A 72 6.23 -1.01 3.69
N GLU A 73 6.94 -0.51 2.68
CA GLU A 73 7.52 -1.33 1.63
C GLU A 73 9.05 -1.39 1.82
N TYR A 74 9.58 -2.60 1.82
CA TYR A 74 11.02 -2.86 1.97
C TYR A 74 11.58 -3.34 0.64
N TYR A 75 12.68 -2.73 0.22
CA TYR A 75 13.39 -3.09 -1.00
C TYR A 75 14.78 -3.62 -0.68
N ALA A 76 15.34 -4.36 -1.65
CA ALA A 76 16.75 -4.71 -1.58
C ALA A 76 17.61 -3.43 -1.58
N PRO A 77 18.77 -3.42 -0.88
CA PRO A 77 19.59 -2.20 -0.73
C PRO A 77 20.09 -1.57 -2.03
N TRP A 78 20.10 -2.33 -3.12
CA TRP A 78 20.51 -1.87 -4.45
C TRP A 78 19.35 -1.40 -5.34
N PHE A 79 18.10 -1.57 -4.90
CA PHE A 79 16.92 -1.15 -5.65
C PHE A 79 16.39 0.18 -5.10
N HIS A 80 16.25 1.15 -6.00
CA HIS A 80 15.73 2.47 -5.67
C HIS A 80 14.56 2.79 -6.60
N GLU A 81 13.34 2.68 -6.09
CA GLU A 81 12.17 3.25 -6.75
C GLU A 81 12.26 4.79 -6.69
N PRO A 82 11.70 5.54 -7.66
CA PRO A 82 11.48 6.98 -7.52
C PRO A 82 10.51 7.31 -6.37
N MET A 83 10.99 7.17 -5.14
CA MET A 83 10.21 7.44 -3.94
C MET A 83 9.93 8.93 -3.83
N ALA A 84 8.66 9.27 -3.63
CA ALA A 84 8.25 10.63 -3.35
C ALA A 84 8.86 11.09 -2.02
N ARG A 85 9.58 12.22 -2.04
CA ARG A 85 10.02 12.86 -0.80
C ARG A 85 8.80 13.34 -0.04
N SER A 86 8.57 12.75 1.12
CA SER A 86 7.31 12.81 1.86
C SER A 86 7.50 12.95 3.38
N MET A 87 8.76 13.02 3.84
CA MET A 87 9.10 13.20 5.25
C MET A 87 9.74 14.58 5.48
N PRO A 88 9.12 15.48 6.27
CA PRO A 88 9.75 16.71 6.73
C PRO A 88 11.05 16.44 7.50
N ARG A 89 12.07 17.29 7.30
CA ARG A 89 13.37 17.16 7.99
C ARG A 89 13.26 17.12 9.51
N ASN A 90 12.40 17.94 10.12
CA ASN A 90 12.23 17.96 11.57
C ASN A 90 11.69 16.62 12.13
N ILE A 91 10.84 15.92 11.38
CA ILE A 91 10.38 14.57 11.75
C ILE A 91 11.54 13.59 11.63
N TYR A 92 12.27 13.64 10.52
CA TYR A 92 13.43 12.78 10.28
C TYR A 92 14.49 12.88 11.39
N GLU A 93 14.84 14.09 11.82
CA GLU A 93 15.83 14.34 12.88
C GLU A 93 15.39 13.85 14.26
N SER A 94 14.08 13.63 14.46
CA SER A 94 13.53 13.05 15.69
C SER A 94 13.57 11.51 15.72
N LEU A 95 13.92 10.86 14.60
CA LEU A 95 13.98 9.41 14.49
C LEU A 95 15.28 8.86 15.09
N SER A 96 15.26 7.57 15.47
CA SER A 96 16.47 6.83 15.83
C SER A 96 17.43 6.69 14.64
N ASP A 97 18.72 6.45 14.89
CA ASP A 97 19.74 6.27 13.85
C ASP A 97 19.34 5.22 12.80
N HIS A 98 18.72 4.12 13.25
CA HIS A 98 18.25 3.07 12.36
C HIS A 98 17.10 3.55 11.45
N ALA A 99 16.13 4.27 12.01
CA ALA A 99 15.00 4.80 11.26
C ALA A 99 15.43 5.94 10.31
N GLN A 100 16.38 6.78 10.73
CA GLN A 100 17.03 7.76 9.86
C GLN A 100 17.70 7.05 8.67
N GLN A 101 18.46 5.98 8.92
CA GLN A 101 19.07 5.22 7.83
C GLN A 101 18.02 4.69 6.86
N ILE A 102 16.92 4.09 7.32
CA ILE A 102 15.86 3.58 6.43
C ILE A 102 15.19 4.71 5.63
N CYS A 103 14.86 5.83 6.28
CA CYS A 103 14.09 6.92 5.69
C CYS A 103 14.90 7.95 4.90
N ARG A 104 16.24 7.82 4.84
CA ARG A 104 17.17 8.81 4.25
C ARG A 104 16.83 9.30 2.84
N TYR A 105 16.07 8.52 2.06
CA TYR A 105 15.72 8.86 0.68
C TYR A 105 14.37 9.57 0.51
N ILE A 106 13.54 9.62 1.55
CA ILE A 106 12.20 10.25 1.49
C ILE A 106 12.14 11.61 2.20
N VAL A 107 13.27 12.14 2.66
CA VAL A 107 13.36 13.40 3.40
C VAL A 107 13.27 14.61 2.46
N THR A 108 12.58 15.67 2.90
CA THR A 108 12.52 16.96 2.21
C THR A 108 12.47 18.14 3.17
N ASP A 109 12.99 19.27 2.70
CA ASP A 109 12.84 20.60 3.31
C ASP A 109 11.64 21.36 2.73
N GLU A 110 11.04 20.84 1.66
CA GLU A 110 9.88 21.45 1.01
C GLU A 110 8.60 21.22 1.82
N LYS A 111 7.65 22.17 1.70
CA LYS A 111 6.34 22.02 2.30
C LYS A 111 5.55 20.91 1.62
N ILE A 112 5.24 19.85 2.37
CA ILE A 112 4.42 18.74 1.89
C ILE A 112 2.94 19.09 1.97
N ASN A 113 2.18 18.73 0.94
CA ASN A 113 0.72 18.76 0.99
C ASN A 113 0.18 17.45 1.59
N GLY A 114 -0.31 17.51 2.84
CA GLY A 114 -0.92 16.38 3.54
C GLY A 114 -2.44 16.23 3.34
N SER A 115 -3.05 16.99 2.44
CA SER A 115 -4.50 16.94 2.20
C SER A 115 -4.94 15.63 1.52
N ILE A 116 -6.18 15.22 1.75
CA ILE A 116 -6.82 14.13 1.00
C ILE A 116 -6.87 14.51 -0.49
N ARG A 117 -6.50 13.59 -1.38
CA ARG A 117 -6.63 13.78 -2.82
C ARG A 117 -8.11 13.78 -3.22
N GLY A 118 -8.52 14.79 -3.99
CA GLY A 118 -9.85 14.85 -4.60
C GLY A 118 -9.99 13.96 -5.84
N ASP A 119 -8.88 13.52 -6.43
CA ASP A 119 -8.79 12.70 -7.64
C ASP A 119 -8.39 11.24 -7.31
N LEU A 120 -9.32 10.47 -6.76
CA LEU A 120 -9.11 9.04 -6.51
C LEU A 120 -9.04 8.25 -7.83
N GLY A 121 -8.18 7.22 -7.87
CA GLY A 121 -8.11 6.26 -8.99
C GLY A 121 -7.01 6.49 -10.04
N GLY A 122 -6.22 7.58 -9.94
CA GLY A 122 -5.09 7.83 -10.82
C GLY A 122 -3.73 7.88 -10.10
N THR A 123 -2.64 7.65 -10.85
CA THR A 123 -1.26 7.76 -10.34
C THR A 123 -1.05 9.11 -9.64
N PRO A 124 -0.64 9.12 -8.36
CA PRO A 124 -0.33 10.35 -7.63
C PRO A 124 0.61 11.26 -8.41
N ASN A 125 0.36 12.57 -8.38
CA ASN A 125 1.21 13.55 -9.08
C ASN A 125 2.69 13.42 -8.71
N LEU A 126 2.98 13.08 -7.46
CA LEU A 126 4.34 12.85 -6.95
C LEU A 126 5.03 11.61 -7.55
N LEU A 127 4.27 10.69 -8.16
CA LEU A 127 4.74 9.45 -8.77
C LEU A 127 4.62 9.46 -10.30
N ARG A 128 4.17 10.56 -10.91
CA ARG A 128 4.14 10.70 -12.37
C ARG A 128 5.55 10.96 -12.87
N THR A 129 6.09 10.07 -13.69
CA THR A 129 7.31 10.32 -14.46
C THR A 129 7.09 11.50 -15.40
N ARG A 130 8.00 12.48 -15.39
CA ARG A 130 8.00 13.59 -16.36
C ARG A 130 8.39 13.11 -17.75
#